data_AF-A0AAD6G996-F1
#
_entry.id   AF-A0AAD6G996-F1
#
_cell.length_a   1.000
_cell.length_b   1.000
_cell.length_c   1.000
_cell.angle_alpha   90.00
_cell.angle_beta   90.00
_cell.angle_gamma   90.00
#
_symmetry.space_group_name_H-M   'P 1'
#
loop_
_entity.id
_entity.type
_entity.pdbx_description
1 polymer ?
#
loop_
_entity_poly.entity_id
_entity_poly.type
_entity_poly.pdbx_seq_one_letter_code
_entity_poly.pdbx_strand_id
1 'polypeptide(L)'
;MAEGYANDPEWANITPIELDDGSESGAMPLATIAYPDEYLEATSYLRAVMAANEMSERALKLTKDVISMNPAHYTVWIYRAKILFALDKDLTEELNWLNGVSLKYLKNYQIWHHRQVLISSQTHFPTMPPKEPDFLMEMFAQDSKNYHVWTYRHWLVRHFKLWDSPRELEDVEALIKADVRNNSAWNHRYMLRFGPRDDVPDAGMVNSGNADISPEEKGRLPVVDEDLIDAELKYAQEQILRAPENRSPWWYARGVLRAAGRGLGEWEGFVGIFVDGGGG
;
A
#
# COMPACT_ATOMS: atom_id res chain seq x y z
N MET A 1 27.85 18.94 12.96
CA MET A 1 26.80 18.55 13.92
C MET A 1 25.75 19.64 13.82
N ALA A 2 24.50 19.29 13.54
CA ALA A 2 23.44 20.31 13.59
C ALA A 2 23.38 20.82 15.04
N GLU A 3 23.28 22.13 15.23
CA GLU A 3 23.04 22.70 16.56
C GLU A 3 21.70 22.16 17.08
N GLY A 4 21.66 21.74 18.36
CA GLY A 4 20.44 21.21 18.99
C GLY A 4 19.35 22.27 19.09
N TYR A 5 18.08 21.85 19.14
CA TYR A 5 16.91 22.73 19.09
C TYR A 5 16.92 23.79 20.20
N ALA A 6 17.41 23.46 21.40
CA ALA A 6 17.50 24.40 22.52
C ALA A 6 18.46 25.58 22.30
N ASN A 7 19.43 25.43 21.40
CA ASN A 7 20.39 26.50 21.09
C ASN A 7 20.05 27.25 19.80
N ASP A 8 19.04 26.79 19.05
CA ASP A 8 18.61 27.42 17.81
C ASP A 8 17.68 28.61 18.12
N PRO A 9 18.04 29.86 17.76
CA PRO A 9 17.20 31.02 17.98
C PRO A 9 15.82 30.92 17.33
N GLU A 10 15.67 30.11 16.27
CA GLU A 10 14.38 29.84 15.63
C GLU A 10 13.40 29.18 16.61
N TRP A 11 13.86 28.46 17.64
CA TRP A 11 13.04 27.75 18.62
C TRP A 11 12.88 28.47 19.97
N ALA A 12 13.51 29.63 20.14
CA ALA A 12 13.55 30.35 21.43
C ALA A 12 12.17 30.82 21.95
N ASN A 13 11.14 30.90 21.10
CA ASN A 13 9.80 31.35 21.46
C ASN A 13 8.86 30.21 21.92
N ILE A 14 9.33 28.96 21.97
CA ILE A 14 8.52 27.82 22.41
C ILE A 14 9.29 27.00 23.44
N THR A 15 8.63 26.67 24.55
CA THR A 15 9.22 25.83 25.59
C THR A 15 8.95 24.36 25.28
N PRO A 16 9.97 23.48 25.20
CA PRO A 16 9.76 22.06 24.99
C PRO A 16 8.96 21.44 26.14
N ILE A 17 8.18 20.40 25.83
CA ILE A 17 7.44 19.63 26.85
C ILE A 17 8.23 18.34 27.10
N GLU A 18 8.81 18.20 28.29
CA GLU A 18 9.59 17.02 28.66
C GLU A 18 8.76 15.73 28.63
N LEU A 19 9.45 14.59 28.53
CA LEU A 19 8.79 13.29 28.53
C LEU A 19 8.34 12.96 29.96
N ASP A 20 7.04 12.78 30.16
CA ASP A 20 6.49 12.13 31.35
C ASP A 20 6.24 10.66 31.02
N ASP A 21 7.15 9.77 31.47
CA ASP A 21 7.03 8.33 31.32
C ASP A 21 6.39 7.65 32.56
N GLY A 22 5.96 8.44 33.54
CA GLY A 22 5.38 7.97 34.80
C GLY A 22 6.40 7.48 35.84
N SER A 23 7.71 7.55 35.59
CA SER A 23 8.74 7.14 36.55
C SER A 23 8.68 7.91 37.88
N GLU A 24 8.21 9.15 37.86
CA GLU A 24 8.02 9.98 39.06
C GLU A 24 6.74 9.63 39.85
N SER A 25 5.82 8.86 39.27
CA SER A 25 4.52 8.52 39.88
C SER A 25 4.57 7.38 40.91
N GLY A 26 5.76 6.81 41.15
CA GLY A 26 6.07 5.85 42.21
C GLY A 26 6.33 4.42 41.71
N ALA A 27 5.51 3.88 40.81
CA ALA A 27 5.76 2.58 40.19
C ALA A 27 6.60 2.75 38.91
N MET A 28 7.66 1.96 38.76
CA MET A 28 8.50 2.01 37.57
C MET A 28 7.71 1.59 36.32
N PRO A 29 7.76 2.37 35.22
CA PRO A 29 7.12 2.00 33.96
C PRO A 29 7.75 0.73 33.36
N LEU A 30 6.95 -0.01 32.60
CA LEU A 30 7.36 -1.25 31.94
C LEU A 30 7.81 -0.97 30.50
N ALA A 31 8.77 -1.76 30.00
CA ALA A 31 9.28 -1.67 28.63
C ALA A 31 9.76 -0.25 28.24
N THR A 32 10.34 0.48 29.19
CA THR A 32 10.99 1.77 28.96
C THR A 32 12.12 1.63 27.95
N ILE A 33 12.34 2.69 27.17
CA ILE A 33 13.44 2.78 26.23
C ILE A 33 14.34 3.91 26.71
N ALA A 34 15.64 3.63 26.85
CA ALA A 34 16.65 4.65 27.06
C ALA A 34 16.89 5.38 25.73
N TYR A 35 16.09 6.42 25.46
CA TYR A 35 16.17 7.19 24.23
C TYR A 35 17.46 8.01 24.16
N PRO A 36 18.07 8.19 22.98
CA PRO A 36 19.16 9.15 22.79
C PRO A 36 18.69 10.59 23.07
N ASP A 37 19.59 11.42 23.60
CA ASP A 37 19.31 12.82 23.96
C ASP A 37 18.71 13.62 22.78
N GLU A 38 19.22 13.40 21.58
CA GLU A 38 18.74 14.03 20.33
C GLU A 38 17.26 13.70 20.04
N TYR A 39 16.83 12.47 20.34
CA TYR A 39 15.44 12.05 20.18
C TYR A 39 14.54 12.59 21.29
N LEU A 40 15.04 12.63 22.54
CA LEU A 40 14.34 13.25 23.66
C LEU A 40 14.09 14.74 23.41
N GLU A 41 15.11 15.46 22.92
CA GLU A 41 15.02 16.87 22.55
C GLU A 41 14.02 17.08 21.40
N ALA A 42 14.19 16.39 20.27
CA ALA A 42 13.29 16.59 19.13
C ALA A 42 11.83 16.26 19.48
N THR A 43 11.59 15.18 20.23
CA THR A 43 10.22 14.82 20.62
C THR A 43 9.63 15.74 21.69
N SER A 44 10.43 16.41 22.51
CA SER A 44 9.94 17.41 23.47
C SER A 44 9.47 18.68 22.78
N TYR A 45 10.21 19.13 21.77
CA TYR A 45 9.75 20.20 20.87
C TYR A 45 8.54 19.77 20.05
N LEU A 46 8.48 18.51 19.59
CA LEU A 46 7.33 17.99 18.84
C LEU A 46 6.06 18.05 19.70
N ARG A 47 6.14 17.63 20.97
CA ARG A 47 5.03 17.76 21.93
C ARG A 47 4.57 19.21 22.07
N ALA A 48 5.50 20.15 22.20
CA ALA A 48 5.19 21.57 22.35
C ALA A 48 4.46 22.16 21.12
N VAL A 49 4.98 21.94 19.91
CA VAL A 49 4.34 22.48 18.68
C VAL A 49 2.97 21.83 18.43
N MET A 50 2.82 20.53 18.71
CA MET A 50 1.54 19.85 18.58
C MET A 50 0.51 20.37 19.59
N ALA A 51 0.92 20.66 20.84
CA ALA A 51 0.06 21.23 21.87
C ALA A 51 -0.42 22.65 21.49
N ALA A 52 0.44 23.44 20.84
CA ALA A 52 0.10 24.75 20.31
C ALA A 52 -0.66 24.71 18.96
N ASN A 53 -0.83 23.52 18.36
CA ASN A 53 -1.35 23.33 17.00
C ASN A 53 -0.61 24.20 15.96
N GLU A 54 0.72 24.29 16.08
CA GLU A 54 1.56 25.17 15.26
C GLU A 54 1.79 24.61 13.86
N MET A 55 1.27 25.30 12.84
CA MET A 55 1.52 24.99 11.42
C MET A 55 2.60 25.92 10.88
N SER A 56 3.86 25.48 10.86
CA SER A 56 5.01 26.30 10.49
C SER A 56 6.10 25.50 9.74
N GLU A 57 6.98 26.20 9.01
CA GLU A 57 8.10 25.57 8.29
C GLU A 57 9.09 24.89 9.24
N ARG A 58 9.37 25.47 10.41
CA ARG A 58 10.21 24.84 11.44
C ARG A 58 9.59 23.57 12.00
N ALA A 59 8.26 23.55 12.22
CA ALA A 59 7.57 22.35 12.65
C ALA A 59 7.63 21.28 11.55
N LEU A 60 7.50 21.66 10.27
CA LEU A 60 7.67 20.74 9.14
C LEU A 60 9.08 20.14 9.10
N LYS A 61 10.13 20.95 9.31
CA LYS A 61 11.52 20.48 9.41
C LYS A 61 11.72 19.54 10.60
N LEU A 62 11.19 19.89 11.77
CA LEU A 62 11.20 19.03 12.95
C LEU A 62 10.56 17.66 12.68
N THR A 63 9.41 17.62 11.97
CA THR A 63 8.79 16.31 11.64
C THR A 63 9.71 15.42 10.80
N LYS A 64 10.48 16.01 9.87
CA LYS A 64 11.44 15.27 9.05
C LYS A 64 12.57 14.69 9.91
N ASP A 65 13.08 15.46 10.87
CA ASP A 65 14.14 15.03 11.77
C ASP A 65 13.66 13.87 12.66
N VAL A 66 12.48 13.98 13.27
CA VAL A 66 11.88 12.90 14.07
C VAL A 66 11.63 11.64 13.23
N ILE A 67 11.13 11.77 11.99
CA ILE A 67 10.95 10.64 11.07
C ILE A 67 12.29 9.99 10.70
N SER A 68 13.36 10.76 10.57
CA SER A 68 14.68 10.22 10.26
C SER A 68 15.25 9.35 11.38
N MET A 69 14.89 9.66 12.63
CA MET A 69 15.26 8.89 13.83
C MET A 69 14.32 7.70 14.06
N ASN A 70 13.01 7.89 13.89
CA ASN A 70 11.99 6.86 14.09
C ASN A 70 10.86 6.97 13.05
N PRO A 71 11.00 6.33 11.88
CA PRO A 71 9.96 6.37 10.85
C PRO A 71 8.70 5.59 11.22
N ALA A 72 8.70 4.81 12.31
CA ALA A 72 7.52 4.11 12.80
C ALA A 72 6.65 4.97 13.75
N HIS A 73 7.07 6.20 14.06
CA HIS A 73 6.32 7.11 14.92
C HIS A 73 5.07 7.65 14.20
N TYR A 74 3.91 7.01 14.40
CA TYR A 74 2.68 7.33 13.66
C TYR A 74 2.18 8.78 13.87
N THR A 75 2.29 9.34 15.07
CA THR A 75 1.81 10.70 15.37
C THR A 75 2.48 11.77 14.50
N VAL A 76 3.80 11.68 14.30
CA VAL A 76 4.54 12.70 13.54
C VAL A 76 4.15 12.68 12.06
N TRP A 77 3.82 11.53 11.48
CA TRP A 77 3.33 11.43 10.10
C TRP A 77 1.98 12.13 9.89
N ILE A 78 1.06 11.96 10.85
CA ILE A 78 -0.25 12.63 10.81
C ILE A 78 -0.05 14.14 10.98
N TYR A 79 0.80 14.56 11.92
CA TYR A 79 1.08 15.97 12.14
C TYR A 79 1.76 16.63 10.94
N ARG A 80 2.73 15.94 10.32
CA ARG A 80 3.38 16.36 9.09
C ARG A 80 2.38 16.61 7.96
N ALA A 81 1.42 15.69 7.74
CA ALA A 81 0.36 15.87 6.76
C ALA A 81 -0.48 17.13 7.05
N LYS A 82 -0.87 17.37 8.32
CA LYS A 82 -1.59 18.59 8.69
C LYS A 82 -0.82 19.85 8.34
N ILE A 83 0.48 19.90 8.64
CA ILE A 83 1.32 21.06 8.33
C ILE A 83 1.42 21.27 6.81
N LEU A 84 1.68 20.21 6.04
CA LEU A 84 1.79 20.27 4.57
C LEU A 84 0.54 20.89 3.93
N PHE A 85 -0.65 20.45 4.35
CA PHE A 85 -1.91 21.00 3.83
C PHE A 85 -2.19 22.41 4.38
N ALA A 86 -1.92 22.69 5.64
CA ALA A 86 -2.19 24.00 6.23
C ALA A 86 -1.31 25.11 5.65
N LEU A 87 -0.09 24.77 5.21
CA LEU A 87 0.86 25.69 4.58
C LEU A 87 0.81 25.65 3.05
N ASP A 88 -0.10 24.89 2.45
CA ASP A 88 -0.25 24.73 0.99
C ASP A 88 1.09 24.38 0.30
N LYS A 89 1.81 23.40 0.86
CA LYS A 89 3.13 22.99 0.35
C LYS A 89 3.01 22.24 -0.97
N ASP A 90 4.05 22.31 -1.80
CA ASP A 90 4.13 21.49 -3.01
C ASP A 90 4.24 20.00 -2.63
N LEU A 91 3.13 19.28 -2.80
CA LEU A 91 3.07 17.84 -2.49
C LEU A 91 3.91 17.00 -3.47
N THR A 92 4.29 17.52 -4.63
CA THR A 92 5.21 16.83 -5.55
C THR A 92 6.63 16.79 -4.97
N GLU A 93 7.09 17.89 -4.37
CA GLU A 93 8.36 17.92 -3.64
C GLU A 93 8.32 16.97 -2.44
N GLU A 94 7.19 16.92 -1.73
CA GLU A 94 6.99 16.00 -0.62
C GLU A 94 7.04 14.53 -1.06
N LEU A 95 6.38 14.18 -2.18
CA LEU A 95 6.46 12.83 -2.75
C LEU A 95 7.88 12.46 -3.14
N ASN A 96 8.66 13.38 -3.69
CA ASN A 96 10.07 13.13 -4.01
C ASN A 96 10.90 12.85 -2.75
N TRP A 97 10.69 13.59 -1.67
CA TRP A 97 11.31 13.29 -0.38
C TRP A 97 10.85 11.92 0.15
N LEU A 98 9.55 11.64 0.10
CA LEU A 98 8.94 10.40 0.58
C LEU A 98 9.45 9.18 -0.19
N ASN A 99 9.75 9.31 -1.48
CA ASN A 99 10.38 8.25 -2.28
C ASN A 99 11.70 7.80 -1.65
N GLY A 100 12.56 8.75 -1.27
CA GLY A 100 13.84 8.45 -0.60
C GLY A 100 13.65 7.75 0.75
N VAL A 101 12.66 8.16 1.54
CA VAL A 101 12.33 7.48 2.81
C VAL A 101 11.82 6.06 2.58
N SER A 102 10.97 5.87 1.58
CA SER A 102 10.37 4.58 1.22
C SER A 102 11.42 3.55 0.78
N LEU A 103 12.39 3.97 -0.03
CA LEU A 103 13.49 3.12 -0.50
C LEU A 103 14.42 2.69 0.66
N LYS A 104 14.50 3.49 1.73
CA LYS A 104 15.28 3.16 2.93
C LYS A 104 14.54 2.22 3.88
N TYR A 105 13.21 2.32 3.96
CA TYR A 105 12.40 1.62 4.96
C TYR A 105 11.24 0.81 4.32
N LEU A 106 11.58 -0.35 3.76
CA LEU A 106 10.65 -1.16 2.95
C LEU A 106 9.38 -1.62 3.69
N LYS A 107 9.46 -1.91 4.99
CA LYS A 107 8.36 -2.51 5.79
C LYS A 107 7.77 -1.51 6.79
N ASN A 108 7.24 -0.40 6.30
CA ASN A 108 6.68 0.66 7.13
C ASN A 108 5.28 1.06 6.65
N TYR A 109 4.28 0.88 7.51
CA TYR A 109 2.87 1.19 7.19
C TYR A 109 2.62 2.69 7.06
N GLN A 110 3.28 3.49 7.91
CA GLN A 110 3.05 4.93 8.01
C GLN A 110 3.43 5.66 6.72
N ILE A 111 4.52 5.24 6.06
CA ILE A 111 4.97 5.81 4.78
C ILE A 111 3.90 5.64 3.70
N TRP A 112 3.36 4.44 3.53
CA TRP A 112 2.38 4.15 2.47
C TRP A 112 1.02 4.77 2.75
N HIS A 113 0.62 4.83 4.03
CA HIS A 113 -0.57 5.59 4.41
C HIS A 113 -0.38 7.09 4.18
N HIS A 114 0.78 7.65 4.52
CA HIS A 114 1.08 9.05 4.25
C HIS A 114 1.04 9.35 2.75
N ARG A 115 1.64 8.49 1.91
CA ARG A 115 1.57 8.60 0.45
C ARG A 115 0.13 8.64 -0.06
N GLN A 116 -0.72 7.75 0.46
CA GLN A 116 -2.16 7.71 0.15
C GLN A 116 -2.86 9.02 0.52
N VAL A 117 -2.61 9.55 1.73
CA VAL A 117 -3.16 10.84 2.19
C VAL A 117 -2.79 11.98 1.25
N LEU A 118 -1.51 12.09 0.87
CA LEU A 118 -1.05 13.15 -0.04
C LEU A 118 -1.71 13.05 -1.41
N ILE A 119 -1.66 11.86 -2.03
CA ILE A 119 -2.16 11.65 -3.40
C ILE A 119 -3.69 11.72 -3.48
N SER A 120 -4.40 11.45 -2.37
CA SER A 120 -5.86 11.59 -2.31
C SER A 120 -6.38 13.02 -2.52
N SER A 121 -5.50 14.02 -2.43
CA SER A 121 -5.88 15.42 -2.57
C SER A 121 -6.14 15.77 -4.03
N GLN A 122 -7.41 15.78 -4.43
CA GLN A 122 -7.82 16.09 -5.81
C GLN A 122 -7.43 17.51 -6.27
N THR A 123 -7.21 18.43 -5.34
CA THR A 123 -6.72 19.78 -5.66
C THR A 123 -5.28 19.76 -6.16
N HIS A 124 -4.44 18.89 -5.58
CA HIS A 124 -3.02 18.77 -5.95
C HIS A 124 -2.80 17.71 -7.03
N PHE A 125 -3.56 16.62 -6.99
CA PHE A 125 -3.45 15.48 -7.90
C PHE A 125 -4.82 15.14 -8.51
N PRO A 126 -5.33 15.95 -9.46
CA PRO A 126 -6.59 15.66 -10.15
C PRO A 126 -6.52 14.40 -11.03
N THR A 127 -5.30 14.01 -11.42
CA THR A 127 -5.01 12.80 -12.21
C THR A 127 -3.79 12.10 -11.62
N MET A 128 -3.62 10.81 -11.94
CA MET A 128 -2.48 10.02 -11.48
C MET A 128 -1.14 10.71 -11.83
N PRO A 129 -0.21 10.88 -10.86
CA PRO A 129 1.10 11.43 -11.15
C PRO A 129 1.87 10.54 -12.16
N PRO A 130 2.47 11.09 -13.24
CA PRO A 130 3.03 10.29 -14.34
C PRO A 130 4.12 9.29 -13.93
N LYS A 131 4.93 9.62 -12.91
CA LYS A 131 6.03 8.78 -12.42
C LYS A 131 5.62 7.80 -11.33
N GLU A 132 4.34 7.83 -10.91
CA GLU A 132 3.85 7.00 -9.82
C GLU A 132 3.99 5.49 -10.13
N PRO A 133 3.60 4.99 -11.32
CA PRO A 133 3.77 3.57 -11.64
C PRO A 133 5.24 3.13 -11.66
N ASP A 134 6.14 3.99 -12.15
CA ASP A 134 7.58 3.71 -12.20
C ASP A 134 8.17 3.53 -10.80
N PHE A 135 7.79 4.41 -9.87
CA PHE A 135 8.22 4.31 -8.48
C PHE A 135 7.69 3.05 -7.78
N LEU A 136 6.44 2.63 -8.06
CA LEU A 136 5.92 1.36 -7.53
C LEU A 136 6.70 0.16 -8.05
N MET A 137 7.10 0.19 -9.33
CA MET A 137 7.95 -0.86 -9.91
C MET A 137 9.36 -0.87 -9.33
N GLU A 138 9.92 0.29 -8.98
CA GLU A 138 11.19 0.38 -8.22
C GLU A 138 11.06 -0.27 -6.84
N MET A 139 9.95 -0.06 -6.14
CA MET A 139 9.69 -0.73 -4.85
C MET A 139 9.52 -2.25 -5.03
N PHE A 140 8.80 -2.70 -6.06
CA PHE A 140 8.64 -4.13 -6.35
C PHE A 140 9.93 -4.81 -6.84
N ALA A 141 10.87 -4.06 -7.41
CA ALA A 141 12.20 -4.60 -7.74
C ALA A 141 12.99 -4.99 -6.49
N GLN A 142 12.74 -4.33 -5.34
CA GLN A 142 13.36 -4.67 -4.06
C GLN A 142 12.59 -5.75 -3.29
N ASP A 143 11.26 -5.64 -3.25
CA ASP A 143 10.38 -6.65 -2.67
C ASP A 143 9.06 -6.74 -3.46
N SER A 144 9.01 -7.70 -4.40
CA SER A 144 7.89 -7.89 -5.32
C SER A 144 6.59 -8.34 -4.63
N LYS A 145 6.65 -8.66 -3.34
CA LYS A 145 5.51 -9.13 -2.53
C LYS A 145 5.20 -8.17 -1.39
N ASN A 146 5.75 -6.96 -1.39
CA ASN A 146 5.52 -5.95 -0.36
C ASN A 146 4.02 -5.61 -0.25
N TYR A 147 3.42 -5.99 0.89
CA TYR A 147 1.98 -5.88 1.11
C TYR A 147 1.49 -4.43 1.13
N HIS A 148 2.30 -3.50 1.66
CA HIS A 148 1.91 -2.09 1.74
C HIS A 148 1.88 -1.44 0.35
N VAL A 149 2.87 -1.75 -0.49
CA VAL A 149 2.94 -1.25 -1.88
C VAL A 149 1.74 -1.77 -2.67
N TRP A 150 1.42 -3.08 -2.56
CA TRP A 150 0.26 -3.66 -3.23
C TRP A 150 -1.07 -3.07 -2.76
N THR A 151 -1.23 -2.86 -1.44
CA THR A 151 -2.43 -2.22 -0.88
C THR A 151 -2.58 -0.79 -1.38
N TYR A 152 -1.47 -0.04 -1.42
CA TYR A 152 -1.45 1.30 -1.97
C TYR A 152 -1.77 1.32 -3.47
N ARG A 153 -1.18 0.42 -4.26
CA ARG A 153 -1.43 0.31 -5.71
C ARG A 153 -2.88 -0.04 -6.01
N HIS A 154 -3.49 -0.92 -5.21
CA HIS A 154 -4.92 -1.22 -5.29
C HIS A 154 -5.78 0.03 -5.04
N TRP A 155 -5.49 0.78 -3.97
CA TRP A 155 -6.16 2.06 -3.72
C TRP A 155 -5.96 3.05 -4.89
N LEU A 156 -4.75 3.13 -5.45
CA LEU A 156 -4.42 4.02 -6.56
C LEU A 156 -5.27 3.71 -7.80
N VAL A 157 -5.41 2.43 -8.14
CA VAL A 157 -6.26 1.96 -9.23
C VAL A 157 -7.70 2.42 -9.03
N ARG A 158 -8.24 2.25 -7.83
CA ARG A 158 -9.61 2.67 -7.53
C ARG A 158 -9.77 4.19 -7.53
N HIS A 159 -8.83 4.92 -6.94
CA HIS A 159 -8.88 6.37 -6.80
C HIS A 159 -8.87 7.08 -8.16
N PHE A 160 -8.03 6.59 -9.10
CA PHE A 160 -7.90 7.15 -10.45
C PHE A 160 -8.60 6.35 -11.55
N LYS A 161 -9.41 5.34 -11.19
CA LYS A 161 -10.17 4.48 -12.11
C LYS A 161 -9.31 3.78 -13.18
N LEU A 162 -8.23 3.12 -12.78
CA LEU A 162 -7.18 2.60 -13.67
C LEU A 162 -7.33 1.11 -14.02
N TRP A 163 -8.49 0.48 -13.80
CA TRP A 163 -8.66 -0.97 -14.03
C TRP A 163 -8.31 -1.42 -15.45
N ASP A 164 -8.60 -0.57 -16.44
CA ASP A 164 -8.32 -0.83 -17.86
C ASP A 164 -7.05 -0.09 -18.36
N SER A 165 -6.26 0.48 -17.45
CA SER A 165 -4.97 1.09 -17.80
C SER A 165 -4.02 0.01 -18.32
N PRO A 166 -3.49 0.14 -19.55
CA PRO A 166 -2.54 -0.85 -20.10
C PRO A 166 -1.34 -1.07 -19.18
N ARG A 167 -0.84 0.02 -18.56
CA ARG A 167 0.33 -0.02 -17.70
C ARG A 167 0.14 -0.92 -16.47
N GLU A 168 -1.05 -0.98 -15.89
CA GLU A 168 -1.32 -1.84 -14.72
C GLU A 168 -1.23 -3.33 -15.09
N LEU A 169 -1.75 -3.70 -16.26
CA LEU A 169 -1.66 -5.07 -16.75
C LEU A 169 -0.23 -5.43 -17.16
N GLU A 170 0.46 -4.53 -17.87
CA GLU A 170 1.86 -4.71 -18.30
C GLU A 170 2.77 -4.97 -17.09
N ASP A 171 2.62 -4.18 -16.03
CA ASP A 171 3.42 -4.33 -14.81
C ASP A 171 3.11 -5.65 -14.08
N VAL A 172 1.83 -6.04 -13.99
CA VAL A 172 1.42 -7.35 -13.44
C VAL A 172 2.04 -8.49 -14.24
N GLU A 173 1.98 -8.42 -15.57
CA GLU A 173 2.54 -9.44 -16.45
C GLU A 173 4.06 -9.50 -16.35
N ALA A 174 4.74 -8.37 -16.22
CA ALA A 174 6.18 -8.32 -15.97
C ALA A 174 6.54 -9.02 -14.65
N LEU A 175 5.77 -8.78 -13.58
CA LEU A 175 6.00 -9.40 -12.27
C LEU A 175 5.70 -10.91 -12.27
N ILE A 176 4.63 -11.36 -12.94
CA ILE A 176 4.32 -12.80 -13.11
C ILE A 176 5.35 -13.47 -14.02
N LYS A 177 5.85 -12.78 -15.06
CA LYS A 177 6.90 -13.29 -15.93
C LYS A 177 8.19 -13.55 -15.14
N ALA A 178 8.56 -12.62 -14.26
CA ALA A 178 9.73 -12.70 -13.39
C ALA A 178 9.58 -13.77 -12.28
N ASP A 179 8.45 -13.80 -11.57
CA ASP A 179 8.10 -14.84 -10.60
C ASP A 179 6.63 -15.25 -10.77
N VAL A 180 6.39 -16.35 -11.46
CA VAL A 180 5.04 -16.89 -11.68
C VAL A 180 4.32 -17.24 -10.38
N ARG A 181 5.06 -17.45 -9.27
CA ARG A 181 4.52 -17.74 -7.93
C ARG A 181 4.25 -16.46 -7.11
N ASN A 182 4.33 -15.27 -7.72
CA ASN A 182 3.98 -14.02 -7.06
C ASN A 182 2.45 -13.88 -6.92
N ASN A 183 1.92 -14.40 -5.82
CA ASN A 183 0.48 -14.36 -5.53
C ASN A 183 -0.08 -12.94 -5.43
N SER A 184 0.73 -11.95 -5.05
CA SER A 184 0.29 -10.56 -4.97
C SER A 184 -0.01 -9.99 -6.36
N ALA A 185 0.81 -10.32 -7.36
CA ALA A 185 0.56 -9.94 -8.75
C ALA A 185 -0.70 -10.63 -9.32
N TRP A 186 -0.92 -11.92 -8.99
CA TRP A 186 -2.16 -12.63 -9.35
C TRP A 186 -3.40 -12.02 -8.70
N ASN A 187 -3.31 -11.65 -7.42
CA ASN A 187 -4.39 -10.97 -6.71
C ASN A 187 -4.72 -9.62 -7.36
N HIS A 188 -3.71 -8.83 -7.71
CA HIS A 188 -3.91 -7.56 -8.40
C HIS A 188 -4.51 -7.75 -9.79
N ARG A 189 -4.05 -8.77 -10.55
CA ARG A 189 -4.67 -9.15 -11.83
C ARG A 189 -6.17 -9.44 -11.68
N TYR A 190 -6.55 -10.18 -10.64
CA TYR A 190 -7.96 -10.49 -10.37
C TYR A 190 -8.76 -9.22 -10.09
N MET A 191 -8.22 -8.28 -9.30
CA MET A 191 -8.88 -7.01 -9.06
C MET A 191 -9.06 -6.19 -10.36
N LEU A 192 -8.04 -6.11 -11.22
CA LEU A 192 -8.12 -5.39 -12.50
C LEU A 192 -9.23 -5.95 -13.40
N ARG A 193 -9.35 -7.28 -13.47
CA ARG A 193 -10.26 -7.98 -14.39
C ARG A 193 -11.67 -8.20 -13.86
N PHE A 194 -11.79 -8.53 -12.58
CA PHE A 194 -13.03 -9.06 -11.99
C PHE A 194 -13.42 -8.37 -10.67
N GLY A 195 -12.61 -7.40 -10.20
CA GLY A 195 -12.92 -6.63 -9.01
C GLY A 195 -14.13 -5.70 -9.19
N PRO A 196 -14.88 -5.41 -8.12
CA PRO A 196 -15.94 -4.42 -8.16
C PRO A 196 -15.38 -3.02 -8.51
N ARG A 197 -16.04 -2.32 -9.43
CA ARG A 197 -15.63 -1.00 -9.93
C ARG A 197 -16.57 0.12 -9.43
N ASP A 198 -16.11 1.36 -9.60
CA ASP A 198 -16.89 2.58 -9.36
C ASP A 198 -17.54 2.65 -7.98
N ASP A 199 -18.87 2.79 -7.93
CA ASP A 199 -19.66 3.09 -6.74
C ASP A 199 -19.89 1.84 -5.88
N VAL A 200 -19.52 0.67 -6.39
CA VAL A 200 -19.67 -0.61 -5.67
C VAL A 200 -18.62 -0.66 -4.55
N PRO A 201 -19.02 -0.91 -3.28
CA PRO A 201 -18.08 -1.06 -2.19
C PRO A 201 -17.00 -2.09 -2.49
N ASP A 202 -15.77 -1.73 -2.16
CA ASP A 202 -14.63 -2.60 -2.39
C ASP A 202 -14.55 -3.69 -1.31
N ALA A 203 -15.15 -4.84 -1.62
CA ALA A 203 -15.10 -6.03 -0.77
C ALA A 203 -14.19 -7.13 -1.36
N GLY A 204 -13.26 -6.75 -2.25
CA GLY A 204 -12.34 -7.64 -2.95
C GLY A 204 -12.96 -8.47 -4.08
N MET A 205 -14.18 -8.98 -3.91
CA MET A 205 -14.96 -9.63 -4.96
C MET A 205 -16.36 -9.00 -5.05
N VAL A 206 -16.98 -9.09 -6.22
CA VAL A 206 -18.39 -8.73 -6.40
C VAL A 206 -19.27 -9.56 -5.45
N ASN A 207 -20.41 -9.02 -5.02
CA ASN A 207 -21.35 -9.72 -4.13
C ASN A 207 -20.71 -10.18 -2.79
N SER A 208 -19.64 -9.53 -2.36
CA SER A 208 -19.00 -9.78 -1.06
C SER A 208 -19.35 -8.67 -0.07
N GLY A 209 -19.45 -9.02 1.22
CA GLY A 209 -19.69 -8.05 2.30
C GLY A 209 -21.16 -7.81 2.65
N ASN A 210 -22.11 -8.40 1.93
CA ASN A 210 -23.52 -8.45 2.31
C ASN A 210 -23.86 -9.84 2.87
N ALA A 211 -24.37 -9.89 4.12
CA ALA A 211 -24.74 -11.14 4.79
C ALA A 211 -25.97 -11.83 4.16
N ASP A 212 -26.76 -11.10 3.37
CA ASP A 212 -27.97 -11.61 2.71
C ASP A 212 -27.68 -12.32 1.38
N ILE A 213 -26.45 -12.23 0.86
CA ILE A 213 -26.04 -12.89 -0.38
C ILE A 213 -25.64 -14.34 -0.08
N SER A 214 -26.16 -15.28 -0.87
CA SER A 214 -25.82 -16.70 -0.70
C SER A 214 -24.33 -16.95 -0.99
N PRO A 215 -23.71 -17.94 -0.32
CA PRO A 215 -22.29 -18.27 -0.55
C PRO A 215 -21.94 -18.56 -2.02
N GLU A 216 -22.91 -19.08 -2.79
CA GLU A 216 -22.78 -19.43 -4.21
C GLU A 216 -22.76 -18.20 -5.14
N GLU A 217 -23.42 -17.12 -4.72
CA GLU A 217 -23.49 -15.84 -5.45
C GLU A 217 -22.30 -14.93 -5.19
N LYS A 218 -21.53 -15.20 -4.12
CA LYS A 218 -20.32 -14.45 -3.77
C LYS A 218 -19.28 -14.56 -4.87
N GLY A 219 -18.92 -13.43 -5.47
CA GLY A 219 -17.94 -13.32 -6.56
C GLY A 219 -18.51 -13.50 -7.96
N ARG A 220 -19.81 -13.80 -8.13
CA ARG A 220 -20.44 -13.86 -9.45
C ARG A 220 -20.62 -12.47 -10.04
N LEU A 221 -20.25 -12.31 -11.31
CA LEU A 221 -20.45 -11.06 -12.02
C LEU A 221 -21.92 -10.91 -12.45
N PRO A 222 -22.49 -9.69 -12.37
CA PRO A 222 -23.85 -9.43 -12.85
C PRO A 222 -23.95 -9.52 -14.39
N VAL A 223 -22.85 -9.22 -15.09
CA VAL A 223 -22.72 -9.32 -16.55
C VAL A 223 -21.35 -9.94 -16.83
N VAL A 224 -21.33 -10.97 -17.68
CA VAL A 224 -20.11 -11.72 -18.03
C VAL A 224 -19.68 -11.36 -19.45
N ASP A 225 -18.41 -10.99 -19.60
CA ASP A 225 -17.73 -10.88 -20.89
C ASP A 225 -17.01 -12.21 -21.16
N GLU A 226 -17.61 -13.06 -22.00
CA GLU A 226 -17.12 -14.42 -22.24
C GLU A 226 -15.76 -14.45 -22.97
N ASP A 227 -15.47 -13.46 -23.82
CA ASP A 227 -14.18 -13.36 -24.52
C ASP A 227 -13.06 -13.07 -23.53
N LEU A 228 -13.33 -12.18 -22.55
CA LEU A 228 -12.39 -11.91 -21.46
C LEU A 228 -12.18 -13.13 -20.56
N ILE A 229 -13.25 -13.86 -20.22
CA ILE A 229 -13.16 -15.09 -19.43
C ILE A 229 -12.27 -16.12 -20.12
N ASP A 230 -12.52 -16.40 -21.40
CA ASP A 230 -11.75 -17.38 -22.16
C ASP A 230 -10.27 -16.97 -22.28
N ALA A 231 -10.00 -15.67 -22.50
CA ALA A 231 -8.64 -15.14 -22.54
C ALA A 231 -7.90 -15.31 -21.21
N GLU A 232 -8.54 -15.00 -20.07
CA GLU A 232 -7.93 -15.09 -18.74
C GLU A 232 -7.76 -16.55 -18.27
N LEU A 233 -8.68 -17.45 -18.62
CA LEU A 233 -8.55 -18.89 -18.39
C LEU A 233 -7.38 -19.47 -19.21
N LYS A 234 -7.26 -19.09 -20.49
CA LYS A 234 -6.14 -19.50 -21.34
C LYS A 234 -4.81 -18.99 -20.77
N TYR A 235 -4.74 -17.72 -20.36
CA TYR A 235 -3.56 -17.16 -19.71
C TYR A 235 -3.16 -17.96 -18.47
N ALA A 236 -4.14 -18.32 -17.62
CA ALA A 236 -3.89 -19.14 -16.44
C ALA A 236 -3.34 -20.54 -16.79
N GLN A 237 -3.89 -21.21 -17.81
CA GLN A 237 -3.38 -22.50 -18.30
C GLN A 237 -1.91 -22.39 -18.76
N GLU A 238 -1.57 -21.36 -19.54
CA GLU A 238 -0.21 -21.11 -19.99
C GLU A 238 0.76 -20.92 -18.81
N GLN A 239 0.34 -20.20 -17.76
CA GLN A 239 1.18 -20.03 -16.56
C GLN A 239 1.26 -21.29 -15.68
N ILE A 240 0.21 -22.11 -15.63
CA ILE A 240 0.22 -23.42 -14.94
C ILE A 240 1.23 -24.36 -15.61
N LEU A 241 1.24 -24.42 -16.95
CA LEU A 241 2.19 -25.27 -17.68
C LEU A 241 3.66 -24.92 -17.38
N ARG A 242 3.96 -23.66 -17.06
CA ARG A 242 5.31 -23.24 -16.64
C ARG A 242 5.70 -23.76 -15.26
N ALA A 243 4.75 -23.94 -14.34
CA ALA A 243 4.98 -24.43 -12.99
C ALA A 243 3.72 -25.10 -12.43
N PRO A 244 3.44 -26.38 -12.74
CA PRO A 244 2.15 -27.01 -12.44
C PRO A 244 1.79 -27.05 -10.94
N GLU A 245 2.78 -27.18 -10.06
CA GLU A 245 2.60 -27.15 -8.60
C GLU A 245 2.36 -25.75 -8.02
N ASN A 246 2.42 -24.70 -8.85
CA ASN A 246 2.17 -23.34 -8.40
C ASN A 246 0.68 -23.09 -8.16
N ARG A 247 0.29 -22.92 -6.90
CA ARG A 247 -1.11 -22.72 -6.51
C ARG A 247 -1.76 -21.44 -7.04
N SER A 248 -1.00 -20.37 -7.26
CA SER A 248 -1.57 -19.06 -7.60
C SER A 248 -2.42 -19.05 -8.87
N PRO A 249 -1.95 -19.51 -10.04
CA PRO A 249 -2.76 -19.54 -11.25
C PRO A 249 -3.94 -20.52 -11.18
N TRP A 250 -3.84 -21.62 -10.40
CA TRP A 250 -4.99 -22.50 -10.14
C TRP A 250 -6.09 -21.80 -9.35
N TRP A 251 -5.72 -21.08 -8.28
CA TRP A 251 -6.69 -20.30 -7.50
C TRP A 251 -7.28 -19.15 -8.31
N TYR A 252 -6.46 -18.50 -9.14
CA TYR A 252 -6.92 -17.49 -10.08
C TYR A 252 -7.99 -18.06 -11.01
N ALA A 253 -7.71 -19.17 -11.72
CA ALA A 253 -8.66 -19.82 -12.63
C ALA A 253 -9.97 -20.22 -11.93
N ARG A 254 -9.90 -20.75 -10.71
CA ARG A 254 -11.11 -21.03 -9.90
C ARG A 254 -11.92 -19.76 -9.61
N GLY A 255 -11.24 -18.66 -9.33
CA GLY A 255 -11.87 -17.34 -9.16
C GLY A 255 -12.54 -16.84 -10.44
N VAL A 256 -11.90 -17.01 -11.59
CA VAL A 256 -12.44 -16.64 -12.91
C VAL A 256 -13.68 -17.48 -13.26
N LEU A 257 -13.61 -18.80 -13.10
CA LEU A 257 -14.75 -19.70 -13.32
C LEU A 257 -15.94 -19.33 -12.42
N ARG A 258 -15.66 -19.05 -11.13
CA ARG A 258 -16.68 -18.56 -10.20
C ARG A 258 -17.29 -17.23 -10.66
N ALA A 259 -16.47 -16.28 -11.11
CA ALA A 259 -16.92 -14.99 -11.58
C ALA A 259 -17.86 -15.11 -12.80
N ALA A 260 -17.57 -16.04 -13.70
CA ALA A 260 -18.41 -16.36 -14.85
C ALA A 260 -19.62 -17.27 -14.55
N GLY A 261 -19.74 -17.81 -13.33
CA GLY A 261 -20.74 -18.84 -13.02
C GLY A 261 -20.49 -20.19 -13.72
N ARG A 262 -19.27 -20.40 -14.24
CA ARG A 262 -18.82 -21.60 -14.95
C ARG A 262 -18.41 -22.73 -14.00
N GLY A 263 -18.58 -23.96 -14.45
CA GLY A 263 -18.30 -25.15 -13.65
C GLY A 263 -16.83 -25.57 -13.68
N LEU A 264 -16.32 -26.14 -12.59
CA LEU A 264 -14.95 -26.70 -12.56
C LEU A 264 -14.76 -27.84 -13.58
N GLY A 265 -15.85 -28.50 -14.00
CA GLY A 265 -15.83 -29.58 -14.99
C GLY A 265 -15.28 -29.15 -16.36
N GLU A 266 -15.34 -27.86 -16.70
CA GLU A 266 -14.74 -27.34 -17.94
C GLU A 266 -13.22 -27.59 -18.03
N TRP A 267 -12.57 -27.77 -16.88
CA TRP A 267 -11.12 -27.96 -16.79
C TRP A 267 -10.70 -29.42 -16.66
N GLU A 268 -11.61 -30.39 -16.69
CA GLU A 268 -11.28 -31.83 -16.59
C GLU A 268 -10.23 -32.27 -17.62
N GLY A 269 -10.42 -31.88 -18.89
CA GLY A 269 -9.49 -32.22 -19.96
C GLY A 269 -8.10 -31.61 -19.77
N PHE A 270 -8.01 -30.36 -19.27
CA PHE A 270 -6.74 -29.72 -18.98
C PHE A 270 -6.05 -30.34 -17.77
N VAL A 271 -6.80 -30.67 -16.71
CA VAL A 271 -6.24 -31.28 -15.49
C VAL A 271 -5.71 -32.69 -15.76
N GLY A 272 -6.36 -33.46 -16.65
CA GLY A 272 -5.96 -34.82 -17.00
C GLY A 272 -4.49 -34.97 -17.43
N ILE A 273 -3.93 -33.94 -18.08
CA ILE A 273 -2.52 -33.96 -18.55
C ILE A 273 -1.50 -34.09 -17.42
N PHE A 274 -1.87 -33.73 -16.18
CA PHE A 274 -0.99 -33.80 -15.01
C PHE A 274 -1.15 -35.08 -14.19
N VAL A 275 -2.27 -35.81 -14.37
CA VAL A 275 -2.55 -37.06 -13.65
C VAL A 275 -1.93 -38.25 -14.37
N ASP A 276 -1.97 -38.26 -15.71
CA ASP A 276 -1.54 -39.39 -16.52
C ASP A 276 0.00 -39.45 -16.76
N GLY A 277 0.76 -38.43 -16.33
CA GLY A 277 2.21 -38.32 -16.50
C GLY A 277 3.06 -38.87 -15.34
N GLY A 278 2.45 -39.47 -14.30
CA GLY A 278 3.13 -39.99 -13.11
C GLY A 278 3.67 -41.43 -13.19
N GLY A 279 3.82 -41.99 -14.40
CA GLY A 279 4.32 -43.35 -14.62
C GLY A 279 5.23 -43.44 -15.83
N GLY A 280 6.52 -43.13 -15.64
CA GLY A 280 7.59 -43.29 -16.64
C GLY A 280 8.95 -43.20 -15.97
#